data_AF-A0A7R9U325-F1
#
_entry.id   AF-A0A7R9U325-F1
#
_cell.length_a   1.000
_cell.length_b   1.000
_cell.length_c   1.000
_cell.angle_alpha   90.00
_cell.angle_beta   90.00
_cell.angle_gamma   90.00
#
_symmetry.space_group_name_H-M   'P 1'
#
loop_
_entity.id
_entity.type
_entity.pdbx_description
1 polymer ?
#
loop_
_entity_poly.entity_id
_entity_poly.type
_entity_poly.pdbx_seq_one_letter_code
_entity_poly.pdbx_strand_id
1 'polypeptide(L)'
;MYGSRGASASKIALSVSLCNLIGCWFGIMPVCHGAGGLAAQHRFGARYGTAVIFLGVAKILLGLLFGSSLELALDEFPETVLGALLLVAGLELAISGLKQSEEVRRSCFGQGWFILLLTAITALVHKTFIGFAAGASAVLVLNARWWAQQQFARRWQSIEE
;
A
#
# COMPACT_ATOMS: atom_id res chain seq x y z
N MET A 1 -17.10 5.22 -5.63
CA MET A 1 -16.23 4.76 -4.52
C MET A 1 -16.98 4.40 -3.24
N TYR A 2 -18.32 4.37 -3.22
CA TYR A 2 -19.09 3.70 -2.18
C TYR A 2 -20.26 2.95 -2.84
N GLY A 3 -20.06 1.66 -3.05
CA GLY A 3 -21.04 0.73 -3.61
C GLY A 3 -20.61 -0.67 -3.21
N SER A 4 -21.54 -1.61 -3.11
CA SER A 4 -21.37 -3.00 -2.63
C SER A 4 -20.39 -3.88 -3.44
N ARG A 5 -19.59 -3.28 -4.33
CA ARG A 5 -18.54 -3.91 -5.11
C ARG A 5 -17.25 -3.12 -4.88
N GLY A 6 -16.23 -3.79 -4.34
CA GLY A 6 -14.89 -3.21 -4.19
C GLY A 6 -14.42 -2.58 -5.50
N ALA A 7 -13.70 -1.46 -5.42
CA ALA A 7 -13.14 -0.84 -6.61
C ALA A 7 -12.13 -1.82 -7.27
N SER A 8 -12.30 -2.05 -8.57
CA SER A 8 -11.39 -2.90 -9.33
C SER A 8 -9.96 -2.34 -9.26
N ALA A 9 -8.99 -3.22 -9.01
CA ALA A 9 -7.57 -2.86 -8.96
C ALA A 9 -7.13 -2.08 -10.21
N SER A 10 -7.59 -2.48 -11.40
CA SER A 10 -7.27 -1.79 -12.66
C SER A 10 -7.80 -0.36 -12.70
N LYS A 11 -8.99 -0.11 -12.16
CA LYS A 11 -9.57 1.26 -12.10
C LYS A 11 -8.77 2.15 -11.16
N ILE A 12 -8.36 1.62 -10.01
CA ILE A 12 -7.51 2.35 -9.06
C ILE A 12 -6.14 2.63 -9.69
N ALA A 13 -5.50 1.62 -10.29
CA ALA A 13 -4.20 1.76 -10.95
C ALA A 13 -4.24 2.82 -12.05
N LEU A 14 -5.27 2.79 -12.91
CA LEU A 14 -5.46 3.81 -13.94
C LEU A 14 -5.61 5.21 -13.34
N SER A 15 -6.44 5.38 -12.30
CA SER A 15 -6.63 6.70 -11.67
C SER A 15 -5.34 7.26 -11.08
N VAL A 16 -4.57 6.44 -10.37
CA VAL A 16 -3.29 6.86 -9.76
C VAL A 16 -2.24 7.14 -10.83
N SER A 17 -2.19 6.32 -11.88
CA SER A 17 -1.26 6.53 -13.00
C SER A 17 -1.53 7.85 -13.73
N LEU A 18 -2.80 8.21 -13.95
CA LEU A 18 -3.18 9.48 -14.56
C LEU A 18 -2.83 10.66 -13.65
N CYS A 19 -3.09 10.57 -12.35
CA CYS A 19 -2.71 11.61 -11.39
C CYS A 19 -1.20 11.85 -11.38
N ASN A 20 -0.39 10.78 -11.38
CA ASN A 20 1.07 10.91 -11.40
C ASN A 20 1.58 11.44 -12.76
N LEU A 21 1.05 10.96 -13.88
CA LEU A 21 1.47 11.41 -15.21
C LEU A 21 1.21 12.91 -15.41
N ILE A 22 0.03 13.39 -14.99
CA ILE A 22 -0.33 14.80 -15.06
C ILE A 22 0.45 15.60 -14.00
N GLY A 23 0.52 15.08 -12.76
CA GLY A 23 1.10 15.78 -11.62
C GLY A 23 2.61 16.00 -11.72
N CYS A 24 3.34 15.09 -12.36
CA CYS A 24 4.78 15.23 -12.59
C CYS A 24 5.15 16.54 -13.29
N TRP A 25 4.30 17.04 -14.20
CA TRP A 25 4.54 18.30 -14.91
C TRP A 25 4.50 19.53 -13.99
N PHE A 26 3.82 19.41 -12.85
CA PHE A 26 3.67 20.47 -11.85
C PHE A 26 4.61 20.30 -10.65
N GLY A 27 5.59 19.39 -10.73
CA GLY A 27 6.51 19.10 -9.62
C GLY A 27 5.85 18.40 -8.43
N ILE A 28 4.69 17.78 -8.61
CA ILE A 28 3.99 17.05 -7.55
C ILE A 28 4.77 15.76 -7.22
N MET A 29 5.00 15.52 -5.93
CA MET A 29 5.57 14.26 -5.44
C MET A 29 4.66 13.08 -5.79
N PRO A 30 5.21 11.88 -6.09
CA PRO A 30 4.41 10.74 -6.52
C PRO A 30 3.34 10.39 -5.48
N VAL A 31 2.09 10.32 -5.94
CA VAL A 31 0.93 9.99 -5.11
C VAL A 31 0.51 8.54 -5.28
N CYS A 32 -0.15 8.03 -4.25
CA CYS A 32 -0.78 6.71 -4.24
C CYS A 32 -2.28 6.85 -3.92
N HIS A 33 -2.98 5.73 -3.73
CA HIS A 33 -4.43 5.77 -3.49
C HIS A 33 -4.84 6.43 -2.15
N GLY A 34 -3.93 6.49 -1.16
CA GLY A 34 -4.21 7.19 0.11
C GLY A 34 -5.31 6.55 0.95
N ALA A 35 -5.35 5.21 1.03
CA ALA A 35 -6.44 4.47 1.67
C ALA A 35 -6.73 4.87 3.13
N GLY A 36 -5.69 5.16 3.93
CA GLY A 36 -5.85 5.56 5.33
C GLY A 36 -6.59 6.89 5.51
N GLY A 37 -6.25 7.90 4.72
CA GLY A 37 -6.94 9.20 4.76
C GLY A 37 -8.40 9.10 4.29
N LEU A 38 -8.66 8.26 3.29
CA LEU A 38 -10.02 7.98 2.82
C LEU A 38 -10.86 7.25 3.88
N ALA A 39 -10.25 6.28 4.58
CA ALA A 39 -10.89 5.58 5.68
C ALA A 39 -11.25 6.53 6.83
N ALA A 40 -10.36 7.47 7.16
CA ALA A 40 -10.63 8.50 8.16
C ALA A 40 -11.84 9.38 7.75
N GLN A 41 -11.85 9.90 6.52
CA GLN A 41 -12.99 10.69 6.03
C GLN A 41 -14.31 9.89 6.07
N HIS A 42 -14.25 8.60 5.74
CA HIS A 42 -15.42 7.73 5.83
C HIS A 42 -15.90 7.52 7.28
N ARG A 43 -14.97 7.38 8.24
CA ARG A 43 -15.31 7.32 9.68
C ARG A 43 -15.95 8.62 10.17
N PHE A 44 -15.56 9.77 9.62
CA PHE A 44 -16.19 11.07 9.86
C PHE A 44 -17.51 11.29 9.08
N GLY A 45 -18.05 10.26 8.42
CA GLY A 45 -19.36 10.30 7.78
C GLY A 45 -19.36 10.67 6.29
N ALA A 46 -18.19 10.90 5.67
CA ALA A 46 -18.14 11.12 4.22
C ALA A 46 -18.53 9.83 3.47
N ARG A 47 -19.54 9.92 2.59
CA ARG A 47 -19.99 8.80 1.73
C ARG A 47 -19.68 9.01 0.25
N TYR A 48 -19.19 10.19 -0.11
CA TYR A 48 -18.90 10.60 -1.48
C TYR A 48 -17.49 11.19 -1.59
N GLY A 49 -16.94 11.22 -2.80
CA GLY A 49 -15.62 11.82 -3.07
C GLY A 49 -15.57 13.34 -2.92
N THR A 50 -16.71 14.00 -2.66
CA THR A 50 -16.81 15.45 -2.48
C THR A 50 -15.99 15.93 -1.29
N ALA A 51 -15.91 15.16 -0.20
CA ALA A 51 -15.09 15.51 0.96
C ALA A 51 -13.59 15.56 0.60
N VAL A 52 -13.11 14.62 -0.24
CA VAL A 52 -11.74 14.60 -0.74
C VAL A 52 -11.46 15.81 -1.63
N ILE A 53 -12.39 16.11 -2.56
CA ILE A 53 -12.26 17.26 -3.46
C ILE A 53 -12.23 18.56 -2.66
N PHE A 54 -13.16 18.75 -1.74
CA PHE A 54 -13.23 19.93 -0.88
C PHE A 54 -11.94 20.12 -0.08
N LEU A 55 -11.44 19.05 0.54
CA LEU A 55 -10.19 19.08 1.29
C LEU A 55 -8.99 19.44 0.40
N GLY A 56 -8.95 18.93 -0.84
CA GLY A 56 -7.91 19.25 -1.82
C GLY A 56 -7.96 20.72 -2.24
N VAL A 57 -9.14 21.23 -2.60
CA VAL A 57 -9.34 22.64 -2.95
C VAL A 57 -8.98 23.56 -1.79
N ALA A 58 -9.41 23.22 -0.57
CA ALA A 58 -9.07 23.99 0.63
C ALA A 58 -7.55 24.04 0.85
N LYS A 59 -6.83 22.92 0.67
CA LYS A 59 -5.36 22.89 0.74
C LYS A 59 -4.69 23.77 -0.32
N ILE A 60 -5.21 23.74 -1.56
CA ILE A 60 -4.67 24.58 -2.64
C ILE A 60 -4.89 26.06 -2.33
N LEU A 61 -6.10 26.46 -1.93
CA LEU A 61 -6.39 27.84 -1.55
C LEU A 61 -5.53 28.30 -0.38
N LEU A 62 -5.36 27.44 0.63
CA LEU A 62 -4.52 27.72 1.78
C LEU A 62 -3.06 27.93 1.38
N GLY A 63 -2.52 27.08 0.50
CA GLY A 63 -1.16 27.23 -0.05
C GLY A 63 -0.98 28.49 -0.92
N LEU A 64 -1.98 28.83 -1.75
CA LEU A 64 -1.92 30.03 -2.59
C LEU A 64 -2.02 31.34 -1.80
N LEU A 65 -2.82 31.36 -0.74
CA LEU A 65 -3.06 32.57 0.06
C LEU A 65 -2.04 32.77 1.18
N PHE A 66 -1.55 31.68 1.79
CA PHE A 66 -0.73 31.71 3.01
C PHE A 66 0.57 30.90 2.91
N GLY A 67 1.00 30.47 1.71
CA GLY A 67 2.11 29.52 1.53
C GLY A 67 3.37 29.83 2.33
N SER A 68 3.90 31.05 2.24
CA SER A 68 5.12 31.47 2.96
C SER A 68 4.94 31.54 4.48
N SER A 69 3.74 31.90 4.95
CA SER A 69 3.44 31.96 6.38
C SER A 69 3.19 30.56 6.97
N LEU A 70 2.61 29.65 6.17
CA LEU A 70 2.39 28.26 6.53
C LEU A 70 3.71 27.50 6.65
N GLU A 71 4.66 27.72 5.74
CA GLU A 71 5.98 27.11 5.81
C GLU A 71 6.67 27.41 7.16
N LEU A 72 6.70 28.68 7.57
CA LEU A 72 7.21 29.10 8.87
C LEU A 72 6.47 28.43 10.05
N ALA A 73 5.14 28.30 9.96
CA ALA A 73 4.35 27.65 11.00
C ALA A 73 4.55 26.12 11.04
N LEU A 74 4.83 25.49 9.89
CA LEU A 74 5.11 24.06 9.78
C LEU A 74 6.52 23.72 10.28
N ASP A 75 7.49 24.62 10.10
CA ASP A 75 8.86 24.46 10.62
C ASP A 75 8.89 24.49 12.16
N GLU A 76 7.96 25.20 12.80
CA GLU A 76 7.82 25.21 14.27
C GLU A 76 7.09 23.95 14.79
N PHE A 77 6.57 23.09 13.91
CA PHE A 77 5.81 21.93 14.34
C PHE A 77 6.72 20.90 15.03
N PRO A 78 6.40 20.48 16.27
CA PRO A 78 7.30 19.62 17.04
C PRO A 78 7.46 18.25 16.39
N GLU A 79 8.71 17.92 16.00
CA GLU A 79 9.06 16.65 15.37
C GLU A 79 8.64 15.43 16.21
N THR A 80 8.66 15.55 17.54
CA THR A 80 8.22 14.50 18.46
C THR A 80 6.75 14.12 18.27
N VAL A 81 5.87 15.12 18.05
CA VAL A 81 4.45 14.87 17.80
C VAL A 81 4.27 14.25 16.41
N LEU A 82 5.01 14.73 15.42
CA LEU A 82 4.99 14.16 14.07
C LEU A 82 5.42 12.69 14.08
N GLY A 83 6.49 12.36 14.79
CA GLY A 83 6.97 10.99 14.97
C GLY A 83 5.95 10.09 15.67
N ALA A 84 5.28 10.58 16.72
CA ALA A 84 4.23 9.83 17.39
C ALA A 84 3.03 9.54 16.48
N LEU A 85 2.58 10.53 15.71
CA LEU A 85 1.50 10.36 14.73
C LEU A 85 1.86 9.36 13.64
N LEU A 86 3.09 9.44 13.11
CA LEU A 86 3.60 8.51 12.10
C LEU A 86 3.73 7.09 12.64
N LEU A 87 4.19 6.93 13.88
CA LEU A 87 4.32 5.63 14.52
C LEU A 87 2.96 4.95 14.70
N VAL A 88 1.96 5.69 15.20
CA VAL A 88 0.60 5.16 15.36
C VAL A 88 -0.02 4.81 14.01
N ALA A 89 0.10 5.68 13.00
CA ALA A 89 -0.39 5.41 11.66
C ALA A 89 0.31 4.18 11.03
N GLY A 90 1.63 4.07 11.20
CA GLY A 90 2.41 2.93 10.74
C GLY A 90 1.99 1.61 11.39
N LEU A 91 1.76 1.61 12.70
CA LEU A 91 1.26 0.44 13.44
C LEU A 91 -0.14 0.04 13.00
N GLU A 92 -1.07 1.00 12.83
CA GLU A 92 -2.43 0.72 12.36
C GLU A 92 -2.42 0.10 10.95
N LEU A 93 -1.56 0.62 10.06
CA LEU A 93 -1.35 0.07 8.71
C LEU A 93 -0.73 -1.33 8.77
N ALA A 94 0.27 -1.57 9.63
CA ALA A 94 0.90 -2.87 9.78
C ALA A 94 -0.07 -3.93 10.30
N ILE A 95 -0.86 -3.62 11.34
CA ILE A 95 -1.87 -4.51 11.91
C ILE A 95 -2.95 -4.84 10.88
N SER A 96 -3.41 -3.84 10.13
CA SER A 96 -4.40 -4.04 9.07
C SER A 96 -3.86 -4.91 7.94
N GLY A 97 -2.59 -4.70 7.56
CA GLY A 97 -1.88 -5.52 6.60
C GLY A 97 -1.71 -6.97 7.07
N LEU A 98 -1.37 -7.19 8.35
CA LEU A 98 -1.25 -8.52 8.93
C LEU A 98 -2.58 -9.28 8.91
N LYS A 99 -3.69 -8.62 9.26
CA LYS A 99 -5.04 -9.22 9.17
C LYS A 99 -5.39 -9.67 7.76
N GLN A 100 -5.16 -8.81 6.76
CA GLN A 100 -5.36 -9.18 5.35
C GLN A 100 -4.42 -10.31 4.93
N SER A 101 -3.18 -10.26 5.41
CA SER A 101 -2.19 -11.29 5.12
C SER A 101 -2.56 -12.63 5.74
N GLU A 102 -3.24 -12.71 6.89
CA GLU A 102 -3.64 -14.00 7.47
C GLU A 102 -4.59 -14.77 6.56
N GLU A 103 -5.54 -14.08 5.94
CA GLU A 103 -6.48 -14.68 4.99
C GLU A 103 -5.74 -15.22 3.75
N VAL A 104 -4.85 -14.42 3.17
CA VAL A 104 -3.99 -14.81 2.03
C VAL A 104 -2.96 -15.90 2.42
N ARG A 105 -2.43 -15.83 3.63
CA ARG A 105 -1.44 -16.75 4.22
C ARG A 105 -2.06 -18.10 4.54
N ARG A 106 -3.36 -18.16 4.90
CA ARG A 106 -4.07 -19.43 5.09
C ARG A 106 -4.20 -20.19 3.78
N SER A 107 -4.33 -19.48 2.65
CA SER A 107 -4.30 -20.07 1.30
C SER A 107 -2.90 -20.53 0.89
N CYS A 108 -1.83 -19.93 1.42
CA CYS A 108 -0.42 -20.30 1.18
C CYS A 108 0.17 -21.02 2.40
N PHE A 109 -0.20 -22.29 2.59
CA PHE A 109 0.15 -23.08 3.77
C PHE A 109 1.67 -23.11 4.04
N GLY A 110 2.10 -22.58 5.19
CA GLY A 110 3.46 -22.71 5.75
C GLY A 110 4.48 -21.61 5.41
N GLN A 111 4.49 -21.07 4.18
CA GLN A 111 5.60 -20.21 3.71
C GLN A 111 5.33 -18.69 3.78
N GLY A 112 4.09 -18.27 4.06
CA GLY A 112 3.71 -16.85 4.04
C GLY A 112 4.43 -15.97 5.06
N TRP A 113 4.68 -16.47 6.29
CA TRP A 113 5.43 -15.72 7.31
C TRP A 113 6.88 -15.49 6.92
N PHE A 114 7.52 -16.49 6.30
CA PHE A 114 8.89 -16.36 5.84
C PHE A 114 9.01 -15.26 4.79
N ILE A 115 8.12 -15.26 3.79
CA ILE A 115 8.10 -14.23 2.74
C ILE A 115 7.83 -12.84 3.34
N LEU A 116 6.89 -12.74 4.28
CA LEU A 116 6.56 -11.48 4.94
C LEU A 116 7.74 -10.93 5.74
N LEU A 117 8.37 -11.76 6.58
CA LEU A 117 9.54 -11.36 7.37
C LEU A 117 10.73 -11.00 6.47
N LEU A 118 10.98 -11.80 5.43
CA LEU A 118 12.02 -11.51 4.44
C LEU A 118 11.80 -10.13 3.82
N THR A 119 10.59 -9.86 3.33
CA THR A 119 10.22 -8.60 2.69
C THR A 119 10.31 -7.42 3.66
N ALA A 120 9.83 -7.59 4.89
CA ALA A 120 9.85 -6.56 5.92
C ALA A 120 11.27 -6.21 6.35
N ILE A 121 12.09 -7.20 6.69
CA ILE A 121 13.48 -6.99 7.14
C ILE A 121 14.30 -6.33 6.03
N THR A 122 14.19 -6.84 4.80
CA THR A 122 14.92 -6.26 3.66
C THR A 122 14.43 -4.85 3.33
N ALA A 123 13.14 -4.54 3.47
CA ALA A 123 12.61 -3.19 3.28
C ALA A 123 12.99 -2.21 4.40
N LEU A 124 13.25 -2.68 5.62
CA LEU A 124 13.70 -1.86 6.75
C LEU A 124 15.21 -1.55 6.68
N VAL A 125 16.01 -2.52 6.23
CA VAL A 125 17.48 -2.36 6.13
C VAL A 125 17.89 -1.69 4.82
N HIS A 126 17.16 -1.95 3.74
CA HIS A 126 17.46 -1.43 2.40
C HIS A 126 16.32 -0.52 1.89
N LYS A 127 16.33 -0.23 0.59
CA LYS A 127 15.24 0.47 -0.09
C LYS A 127 14.03 -0.45 -0.21
N THR A 128 12.83 0.12 -0.14
CA THR A 128 11.55 -0.60 -0.27
C THR A 128 11.46 -1.45 -1.55
N PHE A 129 12.06 -0.98 -2.65
CA PHE A 129 12.13 -1.75 -3.90
C PHE A 129 12.90 -3.08 -3.75
N ILE A 130 14.02 -3.07 -3.04
CA ILE A 130 14.83 -4.29 -2.81
C ILE A 130 14.01 -5.27 -1.97
N GLY A 131 13.30 -4.79 -0.96
CA GLY A 131 12.45 -5.65 -0.15
C GLY A 131 11.31 -6.28 -0.96
N PHE A 132 10.65 -5.51 -1.82
CA PHE A 132 9.67 -6.04 -2.76
C PHE A 132 10.27 -7.10 -3.69
N ALA A 133 11.42 -6.83 -4.29
CA ALA A 133 12.10 -7.76 -5.20
C ALA A 133 12.48 -9.08 -4.49
N ALA A 134 12.99 -8.99 -3.25
CA ALA A 134 13.31 -10.15 -2.43
C ALA A 134 12.06 -11.01 -2.15
N GLY A 135 10.97 -10.40 -1.70
CA GLY A 135 9.70 -11.08 -1.45
C GLY A 135 9.11 -11.74 -2.72
N ALA A 136 9.07 -11.00 -3.83
CA ALA A 136 8.57 -11.50 -5.11
C ALA A 136 9.41 -12.68 -5.63
N SER A 137 10.73 -12.58 -5.54
CA SER A 137 11.63 -13.67 -5.95
C SER A 137 11.41 -14.94 -5.13
N ALA A 138 11.21 -14.81 -3.81
CA ALA A 138 10.93 -15.95 -2.94
C ALA A 138 9.62 -16.65 -3.35
N VAL A 139 8.56 -15.89 -3.64
CA VAL A 139 7.28 -16.46 -4.12
C VAL A 139 7.47 -17.22 -5.43
N LEU A 140 8.19 -16.64 -6.40
CA LEU A 140 8.40 -17.28 -7.71
C LEU A 140 9.17 -18.60 -7.58
N VAL A 141 10.21 -18.63 -6.75
CA VAL A 141 11.01 -19.84 -6.51
C VAL A 141 10.17 -20.94 -5.85
N LEU A 142 9.38 -20.58 -4.84
CA LEU A 142 8.53 -21.53 -4.12
C LEU A 142 7.44 -22.11 -5.03
N ASN A 143 6.82 -21.27 -5.86
CA ASN A 143 5.84 -21.70 -6.86
C ASN A 143 6.47 -22.61 -7.93
N ALA A 144 7.67 -22.29 -8.41
CA ALA A 144 8.38 -23.12 -9.40
C ALA A 144 8.71 -24.51 -8.83
N ARG A 145 9.18 -24.57 -7.58
CA ARG A 145 9.47 -25.84 -6.89
C ARG A 145 8.22 -26.69 -6.70
N TRP A 146 7.13 -26.08 -6.24
CA TRP A 146 5.85 -26.77 -6.06
C TRP A 146 5.27 -27.30 -7.37
N TRP A 147 5.38 -26.53 -8.46
CA TRP A 147 4.94 -26.95 -9.78
C TRP A 147 5.77 -28.14 -10.31
N ALA A 148 7.10 -28.10 -10.15
CA ALA A 148 7.98 -29.19 -10.52
C ALA A 148 7.67 -30.49 -9.76
N GLN A 149 7.39 -30.41 -8.45
CA GLN A 149 7.01 -31.57 -7.63
C GLN A 149 5.69 -32.20 -8.09
N GLN A 150 4.70 -31.40 -8.45
CA GLN A 150 3.44 -31.94 -8.97
C GLN A 150 3.58 -32.61 -10.33
N GLN A 151 4.41 -32.06 -11.22
CA GLN A 151 4.67 -32.69 -12.50
C GLN A 151 5.32 -34.07 -12.31
N PHE A 152 6.26 -34.17 -11.37
CA PHE A 152 6.88 -35.44 -11.01
C PHE A 152 5.86 -36.42 -10.41
N ALA A 153 5.01 -35.98 -9.49
CA ALA A 153 3.97 -36.82 -8.88
C ALA A 153 2.94 -37.33 -9.90
N ARG A 154 2.47 -36.47 -10.82
CA ARG A 154 1.55 -36.87 -11.90
C ARG A 154 2.19 -37.88 -12.85
N ARG A 155 3.47 -37.67 -13.21
CA ARG A 155 4.22 -38.61 -14.04
C ARG A 155 4.39 -39.97 -13.38
N TRP A 156 4.62 -40.00 -12.06
CA TRP A 156 4.73 -41.25 -11.32
C TRP A 156 3.42 -42.04 -11.33
N GLN A 157 2.28 -41.37 -11.10
CA GLN A 157 0.96 -42.01 -11.15
C GLN A 157 0.65 -42.62 -12.53
N SER A 158 1.05 -41.97 -13.62
CA SER A 158 0.85 -42.52 -14.97
C SER A 158 1.74 -43.73 -15.32
N ILE A 159 2.73 -44.08 -14.49
CA ILE A 159 3.58 -45.27 -14.67
C ILE A 159 2.99 -46.47 -13.90
N GLU A 160 2.17 -46.22 -12.88
CA GLU A 160 1.52 -47.24 -12.05
C GLU A 160 0.18 -47.75 -12.62
N GLU A 161 -0.41 -47.06 -13.60
CA GLU A 161 -1.59 -47.49 -14.38
C GLU A 161 -1.20 -48.25 -15.65
#